data_AF-A0A6N4DDW6-F1
#
_entry.id   AF-A0A6N4DDW6-F1
#
_cell.length_a   1.000
_cell.length_b   1.000
_cell.length_c   1.000
_cell.angle_alpha   90.00
_cell.angle_beta   90.00
_cell.angle_gamma   90.00
#
_symmetry.space_group_name_H-M   'P 1'
#
loop_
_entity.id
_entity.type
_entity.pdbx_description
1 polymer ?
#
loop_
_entity_poly.entity_id
_entity_poly.type
_entity_poly.pdbx_seq_one_letter_code
_entity_poly.pdbx_strand_id
1 'polypeptide(L)'
;MAPQLGVLIRLLASEPDPDLAALLELTLEQMAGLGLRDHIGGGFFRYTIDPGWRVPHFEKMLYSQALLSRLYLEAAGRFRREDFRRLAAETLDFTLREFAGRGGGFISSLSAIDAEGGEGGGYLWREEQLGALLAAPERDFARRRWGLGGDAPLDGGYLPLDLESAGVFAPALGLSAEEAAELEQRLKRRLLEGRRPRAHPRDEKQLAAWNALHLSALVAGARAFPSAPYRTVAARLRDYLVREHWDGERLHRAVSRGRSLGRAGLEDYAYLARALYDWAELSGRQEDRVLARRLAQRAWALFFDARAGGWREAERPLVPGMGRQGVLRDAPMPSPAAVLIGLSRELGGELARYADRALALGQAEVLSQPLWYASHAEVLLGADAPR
;
A
#
# COMPACT_ATOMS: atom_id res chain seq x y z
N MET A 1 9.96 1.41 0.96
CA MET A 1 10.68 0.14 0.77
C MET A 1 9.78 -1.05 0.41
N ALA A 2 8.46 -0.88 0.24
CA ALA A 2 7.60 -2.02 -0.11
C ALA A 2 8.04 -2.78 -1.39
N PRO A 3 8.48 -2.11 -2.49
CA PRO A 3 9.02 -2.82 -3.65
C PRO A 3 10.23 -3.69 -3.31
N GLN A 4 11.21 -3.13 -2.59
CA GLN A 4 12.44 -3.83 -2.19
C GLN A 4 12.13 -5.07 -1.36
N LEU A 5 11.30 -4.93 -0.33
CA LEU A 5 10.93 -6.03 0.56
C LEU A 5 10.19 -7.13 -0.19
N GLY A 6 9.28 -6.78 -1.10
CA GLY A 6 8.54 -7.77 -1.90
C GLY A 6 9.46 -8.61 -2.79
N VAL A 7 10.47 -7.99 -3.39
CA VAL A 7 11.46 -8.69 -4.22
C VAL A 7 12.32 -9.62 -3.39
N LEU A 8 12.78 -9.18 -2.21
CA LEU A 8 13.56 -10.03 -1.30
C LEU A 8 12.75 -11.25 -0.80
N ILE A 9 11.46 -11.07 -0.51
CA ILE A 9 10.57 -12.19 -0.14
C ILE A 9 10.43 -13.21 -1.28
N ARG A 10 10.32 -12.74 -2.53
CA ARG A 10 10.24 -13.63 -3.70
C ARG A 10 11.57 -14.32 -3.99
N LEU A 11 12.70 -13.63 -3.83
CA LEU A 11 14.03 -14.20 -3.94
C LEU A 11 14.24 -15.36 -2.96
N LEU A 12 13.73 -15.25 -1.73
CA LEU A 12 13.78 -16.36 -0.78
C LEU A 12 13.09 -17.63 -1.28
N ALA A 13 12.13 -17.54 -2.21
CA ALA A 13 11.45 -18.71 -2.77
C ALA A 13 12.36 -19.47 -3.76
N SER A 14 13.21 -18.77 -4.52
CA SER A 14 14.18 -19.37 -5.43
C SER A 14 15.49 -19.74 -4.73
N GLU A 15 15.91 -18.94 -3.74
CA GLU A 15 17.18 -19.07 -3.03
C GLU A 15 16.95 -18.94 -1.52
N PRO A 16 16.76 -20.07 -0.80
CA PRO A 16 16.55 -20.04 0.64
C PRO A 16 17.78 -19.52 1.38
N ASP A 17 17.59 -18.46 2.17
CA ASP A 17 18.61 -17.87 3.04
C ASP A 17 17.98 -17.61 4.43
N PRO A 18 18.44 -18.29 5.49
CA PRO A 18 17.87 -18.15 6.83
C PRO A 18 18.13 -16.78 7.47
N ASP A 19 19.27 -16.14 7.16
CA ASP A 19 19.62 -14.84 7.72
C ASP A 19 18.77 -13.74 7.07
N LEU A 20 18.58 -13.82 5.75
CA LEU A 20 17.66 -12.94 5.04
C LEU A 20 16.21 -13.15 5.49
N ALA A 21 15.79 -14.39 5.74
CA ALA A 21 14.46 -14.68 6.27
C ALA A 21 14.25 -14.02 7.64
N ALA A 22 15.19 -14.19 8.57
CA ALA A 22 15.14 -13.57 9.90
C ALA A 22 15.12 -12.04 9.82
N LEU A 23 15.94 -11.45 8.94
CA LEU A 23 15.95 -10.00 8.70
C LEU A 23 14.59 -9.49 8.21
N LEU A 24 13.97 -10.19 7.25
CA LEU A 24 12.67 -9.80 6.70
C LEU A 24 11.55 -9.95 7.71
N GLU A 25 11.49 -11.05 8.46
CA GLU A 25 10.49 -11.23 9.53
C GLU A 25 10.62 -10.13 10.59
N LEU A 26 11.84 -9.88 11.09
CA LEU A 26 12.08 -8.81 12.06
C LEU A 26 11.65 -7.45 11.50
N THR A 27 12.03 -7.13 10.25
CA THR A 27 11.67 -5.86 9.62
C THR A 27 10.16 -5.67 9.52
N LEU A 28 9.44 -6.71 9.07
CA LEU A 28 7.98 -6.69 8.95
C LEU A 28 7.30 -6.61 10.32
N GLU A 29 7.81 -7.31 11.33
CA GLU A 29 7.31 -7.21 12.70
C GLU A 29 7.47 -5.81 13.28
N GLN A 30 8.63 -5.18 13.11
CA GLN A 30 8.87 -3.81 13.59
C GLN A 30 7.99 -2.79 12.83
N MET A 31 7.84 -2.96 11.51
CA MET A 31 6.92 -2.14 10.71
C MET A 31 5.46 -2.29 11.17
N ALA A 32 5.04 -3.48 11.56
CA ALA A 32 3.68 -3.77 12.02
C ALA A 32 3.42 -3.34 13.47
N GLY A 33 4.42 -3.47 14.34
CA GLY A 33 4.30 -3.32 15.80
C GLY A 33 4.57 -1.91 16.33
N LEU A 34 5.34 -1.09 15.60
CA LEU A 34 5.74 0.24 16.06
C LEU A 34 4.89 1.35 15.44
N GLY A 35 5.42 2.57 15.38
CA GLY A 35 4.72 3.81 15.05
C GLY A 35 4.31 3.95 13.58
N LEU A 36 4.74 3.03 12.69
CA LEU A 36 4.33 3.06 11.28
C LEU A 36 2.86 2.63 11.08
N ARG A 37 2.25 1.98 12.07
CA ARG A 37 0.85 1.52 12.02
C ARG A 37 0.01 2.22 13.08
N ASP A 38 -1.24 2.52 12.73
CA ASP A 38 -2.24 2.95 13.70
C ASP A 38 -2.89 1.73 14.37
N HIS A 39 -2.52 1.46 15.61
CA HIS A 39 -2.96 0.27 16.35
C HIS A 39 -4.41 0.32 16.81
N ILE A 40 -5.07 1.48 16.71
CA ILE A 40 -6.48 1.65 17.10
C ILE A 40 -7.38 1.64 15.87
N GLY A 41 -7.07 2.45 14.86
CA GLY A 41 -7.86 2.57 13.64
C GLY A 41 -7.46 1.62 12.53
N GLY A 42 -6.28 1.01 12.59
CA GLY A 42 -5.70 0.23 11.49
C GLY A 42 -5.10 1.11 10.38
N GLY A 43 -4.50 0.44 9.40
CA GLY A 43 -3.76 1.09 8.32
C GLY A 43 -2.41 1.67 8.75
N PHE A 44 -1.59 1.94 7.74
CA PHE A 44 -0.22 2.42 7.90
C PHE A 44 -0.10 3.91 7.63
N PHE A 45 0.74 4.58 8.41
CA PHE A 45 1.24 5.92 8.11
C PHE A 45 2.26 5.87 6.97
N ARG A 46 2.58 7.03 6.42
CA ARG A 46 3.40 7.11 5.20
C ARG A 46 4.86 6.70 5.44
N TYR A 47 5.45 7.13 6.54
CA TYR A 47 6.81 6.81 6.99
C TYR A 47 6.98 7.24 8.46
N THR A 48 8.08 6.83 9.09
CA THR A 48 8.51 7.30 10.41
C THR A 48 9.60 8.36 10.29
N ILE A 49 9.63 9.30 11.24
CA ILE A 49 10.58 10.43 11.25
C ILE A 49 11.74 10.21 12.21
N ASP A 50 11.69 9.17 13.04
CA ASP A 50 12.73 8.82 14.00
C ASP A 50 13.41 7.47 13.67
N PRO A 51 14.68 7.27 14.06
CA PRO A 51 15.39 6.01 13.86
C PRO A 51 14.76 4.80 14.57
N GLY A 52 14.01 5.04 15.65
CA GLY A 52 13.34 3.99 16.42
C GLY A 52 12.00 3.56 15.85
N TRP A 53 11.55 4.17 14.75
CA TRP A 53 10.27 3.90 14.08
C TRP A 53 9.06 4.07 15.00
N ARG A 54 9.16 4.95 16.00
CA ARG A 54 8.09 5.16 17.00
C ARG A 54 7.16 6.31 16.63
N VAL A 55 7.62 7.27 15.83
CA VAL A 55 6.90 8.49 15.49
C VAL A 55 6.65 8.53 13.98
N PRO A 56 5.40 8.41 13.53
CA PRO A 56 5.05 8.53 12.12
C PRO A 56 5.00 9.99 11.68
N HIS A 57 5.18 10.20 10.39
CA HIS A 57 4.51 11.28 9.70
C HIS A 57 3.04 10.87 9.48
N PHE A 58 2.11 11.50 10.20
CA PHE A 58 0.73 11.03 10.42
C PHE A 58 -0.18 10.96 9.17
N GLU A 59 0.32 11.34 8.01
CA GLU A 59 -0.38 11.17 6.74
C GLU A 59 -0.55 9.68 6.41
N LYS A 60 -1.73 9.30 5.91
CA LYS A 60 -1.97 7.96 5.37
C LYS A 60 -2.29 8.04 3.89
N MET A 61 -1.61 7.25 3.07
CA MET A 61 -1.76 7.26 1.61
C MET A 61 -2.38 5.95 1.13
N LEU A 62 -3.24 6.03 0.10
CA LEU A 62 -3.88 4.83 -0.47
C LEU A 62 -2.87 3.84 -1.02
N TYR A 63 -1.83 4.32 -1.73
CA TYR A 63 -0.79 3.46 -2.27
C TYR A 63 -0.03 2.71 -1.17
N SER A 64 0.19 3.33 0.00
CA SER A 64 0.84 2.66 1.13
C SER A 64 0.01 1.48 1.62
N GLN A 65 -1.31 1.68 1.75
CA GLN A 65 -2.22 0.60 2.17
C GLN A 65 -2.24 -0.54 1.15
N ALA A 66 -2.32 -0.20 -0.14
CA ALA A 66 -2.35 -1.17 -1.23
C ALA A 66 -1.05 -1.99 -1.31
N LEU A 67 0.11 -1.34 -1.23
CA LEU A 67 1.40 -2.02 -1.32
C LEU A 67 1.70 -2.84 -0.07
N LEU A 68 1.41 -2.33 1.13
CA LEU A 68 1.68 -3.05 2.37
C LEU A 68 0.72 -4.24 2.58
N SER A 69 -0.57 -4.10 2.26
CA SER A 69 -1.50 -5.26 2.33
C SER A 69 -1.04 -6.41 1.42
N ARG A 70 -0.57 -6.12 0.21
CA ARG A 70 0.03 -7.13 -0.68
C ARG A 70 1.31 -7.72 -0.11
N LEU A 71 2.22 -6.87 0.37
CA LEU A 71 3.49 -7.30 0.97
C LEU A 71 3.26 -8.27 2.14
N TYR A 72 2.33 -7.95 3.04
CA TYR A 72 2.02 -8.82 4.18
C TYR A 72 1.29 -10.11 3.77
N LEU A 73 0.47 -10.11 2.70
CA LEU A 73 -0.08 -11.35 2.15
C LEU A 73 1.01 -12.27 1.57
N GLU A 74 1.97 -11.69 0.83
CA GLU A 74 3.11 -12.43 0.28
C GLU A 74 3.99 -12.98 1.41
N ALA A 75 4.31 -12.16 2.40
CA ALA A 75 5.05 -12.57 3.60
C ALA A 75 4.32 -13.67 4.40
N ALA A 76 3.01 -13.55 4.56
CA ALA A 76 2.21 -14.55 5.26
C ALA A 76 2.31 -15.93 4.60
N GLY A 77 2.26 -15.97 3.25
CA GLY A 77 2.48 -17.20 2.51
C GLY A 77 3.92 -17.73 2.67
N ARG A 78 4.92 -16.85 2.56
CA ARG A 78 6.34 -17.25 2.59
C ARG A 78 6.80 -17.76 3.95
N PHE A 79 6.35 -17.12 5.03
CA PHE A 79 6.75 -17.41 6.41
C PHE A 79 5.70 -18.24 7.17
N ARG A 80 4.54 -18.53 6.57
CA ARG A 80 3.39 -19.22 7.20
C ARG A 80 2.89 -18.50 8.46
N ARG A 81 2.78 -17.17 8.36
CA ARG A 81 2.45 -16.25 9.46
C ARG A 81 1.00 -15.77 9.36
N GLU A 82 0.11 -16.34 10.16
CA GLU A 82 -1.33 -15.99 10.16
C GLU A 82 -1.58 -14.57 10.69
N ASP A 83 -0.72 -14.07 11.57
CA ASP A 83 -0.73 -12.68 12.03
C ASP A 83 -0.47 -11.69 10.89
N PHE A 84 0.47 -11.97 9.98
CA PHE A 84 0.68 -11.16 8.77
C PHE A 84 -0.52 -11.21 7.84
N ARG A 85 -1.14 -12.39 7.69
CA ARG A 85 -2.36 -12.57 6.89
C ARG A 85 -3.50 -11.71 7.44
N ARG A 86 -3.75 -11.77 8.74
CA ARG A 86 -4.77 -10.94 9.43
C ARG A 86 -4.46 -9.45 9.32
N LEU A 87 -3.20 -9.04 9.49
CA LEU A 87 -2.78 -7.65 9.33
C LEU A 87 -3.07 -7.11 7.92
N ALA A 88 -2.86 -7.93 6.88
CA ALA A 88 -3.22 -7.54 5.53
C ALA A 88 -4.74 -7.34 5.35
N ALA A 89 -5.56 -8.24 5.92
CA ALA A 89 -7.02 -8.10 5.91
C ALA A 89 -7.46 -6.83 6.64
N GLU A 90 -6.95 -6.57 7.85
CA GLU A 90 -7.24 -5.36 8.62
C GLU A 90 -6.85 -4.08 7.85
N THR A 91 -5.76 -4.12 7.08
CA THR A 91 -5.32 -3.01 6.24
C THR A 91 -6.26 -2.78 5.06
N LEU A 92 -6.76 -3.85 4.42
CA LEU A 92 -7.79 -3.74 3.38
C LEU A 92 -9.12 -3.24 3.96
N ASP A 93 -9.56 -3.77 5.09
CA ASP A 93 -10.80 -3.33 5.75
C ASP A 93 -10.73 -1.87 6.18
N PHE A 94 -9.54 -1.41 6.60
CA PHE A 94 -9.27 0.00 6.84
C PHE A 94 -9.49 0.86 5.58
N THR A 95 -9.05 0.43 4.39
CA THR A 95 -9.31 1.21 3.17
C THR A 95 -10.80 1.23 2.82
N LEU A 96 -11.51 0.12 3.00
CA LEU A 96 -12.95 0.05 2.77
C LEU A 96 -13.72 1.04 3.65
N ARG A 97 -13.25 1.27 4.88
CA ARG A 97 -13.90 2.16 5.83
C ARG A 97 -13.49 3.62 5.66
N GLU A 98 -12.20 3.90 5.56
CA GLU A 98 -11.65 5.27 5.65
C GLU A 98 -11.32 5.89 4.28
N PHE A 99 -11.04 5.05 3.27
CA PHE A 99 -10.62 5.50 1.94
C PHE A 99 -11.73 5.43 0.89
N ALA A 100 -12.87 4.80 1.19
CA ALA A 100 -14.00 4.76 0.26
C ALA A 100 -14.42 6.18 -0.16
N GLY A 101 -14.37 6.42 -1.47
CA GLY A 101 -14.75 7.68 -2.11
C GLY A 101 -16.08 7.55 -2.85
N ARG A 102 -16.34 8.47 -3.77
CA ARG A 102 -17.56 8.48 -4.58
C ARG A 102 -17.45 7.50 -5.76
N GLY A 103 -18.59 7.01 -6.24
CA GLY A 103 -18.69 6.27 -7.52
C GLY A 103 -18.04 4.87 -7.55
N GLY A 104 -17.49 4.38 -6.44
CA GLY A 104 -16.77 3.11 -6.35
C GLY A 104 -15.24 3.26 -6.29
N GLY A 105 -14.70 4.47 -6.44
CA GLY A 105 -13.28 4.76 -6.26
C GLY A 105 -12.89 5.03 -4.81
N PHE A 106 -11.60 5.19 -4.57
CA PHE A 106 -11.00 5.47 -3.27
C PHE A 106 -10.23 6.79 -3.32
N ILE A 107 -10.30 7.55 -2.23
CA ILE A 107 -9.60 8.82 -2.07
C ILE A 107 -8.09 8.62 -1.96
N SER A 108 -7.32 9.68 -2.12
CA SER A 108 -5.87 9.60 -2.22
C SER A 108 -5.18 9.50 -0.87
N SER A 109 -5.60 10.32 0.11
CA SER A 109 -4.96 10.37 1.43
C SER A 109 -5.85 10.88 2.56
N LEU A 110 -5.40 10.60 3.79
CA LEU A 110 -5.83 11.25 5.02
C LEU A 110 -4.69 12.16 5.48
N SER A 111 -5.01 13.42 5.77
CA SER A 111 -4.05 14.47 6.16
C SER A 111 -3.31 14.11 7.46
N ALA A 112 -2.05 14.54 7.59
CA ALA A 112 -1.31 14.52 8.86
C ALA A 112 -1.84 15.56 9.84
N ILE A 113 -2.31 16.70 9.32
CA ILE A 113 -2.86 17.82 10.10
C ILE A 113 -4.35 17.61 10.28
N ASP A 114 -4.86 17.77 11.51
CA ASP A 114 -6.28 17.73 11.83
C ASP A 114 -7.02 19.03 11.42
N ALA A 115 -8.31 19.13 11.76
CA ALA A 115 -9.12 20.31 11.42
C ALA A 115 -8.73 21.58 12.20
N GLU A 116 -8.04 21.44 13.32
CA GLU A 116 -7.60 22.53 14.20
C GLU A 116 -6.16 23.00 13.88
N GLY A 117 -5.49 22.35 12.92
CA GLY A 117 -4.12 22.66 12.53
C GLY A 117 -3.06 21.87 13.27
N GLY A 118 -3.44 20.91 14.13
CA GLY A 118 -2.53 20.06 14.88
C GLY A 118 -2.04 18.85 14.08
N GLU A 119 -0.74 18.56 14.12
CA GLU A 119 -0.19 17.35 13.53
C GLU A 119 -0.50 16.13 14.40
N GLY A 120 -1.05 15.08 13.78
CA GLY A 120 -1.34 13.81 14.45
C GLY A 120 -2.48 13.84 15.46
N GLY A 121 -3.22 14.95 15.57
CA GLY A 121 -4.20 15.17 16.64
C GLY A 121 -5.34 14.14 16.72
N GLY A 122 -5.70 13.46 15.63
CA GLY A 122 -6.64 12.33 15.67
C GLY A 122 -6.01 11.04 16.19
N TYR A 123 -4.71 10.86 16.06
CA TYR A 123 -4.00 9.63 16.43
C TYR A 123 -3.41 9.67 17.84
N LEU A 124 -3.10 10.86 18.34
CA LEU A 124 -2.53 11.10 19.66
C LEU A 124 -3.63 11.20 20.74
N TRP A 125 -3.30 10.73 21.93
CA TRP A 125 -4.19 10.72 23.09
C TRP A 125 -3.59 11.46 24.27
N ARG A 126 -4.33 12.40 24.83
CA ARG A 126 -3.94 13.07 26.09
C ARG A 126 -4.51 12.32 27.30
N GLU A 127 -3.88 12.47 28.45
CA GLU A 127 -4.30 11.79 29.69
C GLU A 127 -5.75 12.14 30.06
N GLU A 128 -6.16 13.39 29.88
CA GLU A 128 -7.52 13.84 30.18
C GLU A 128 -8.55 13.15 29.28
N GLN A 129 -8.20 12.93 28.01
CA GLN A 129 -9.07 12.23 27.05
C GLN A 129 -9.20 10.74 27.42
N LEU A 130 -8.09 10.12 27.83
CA LEU A 130 -8.09 8.73 28.29
C LEU A 130 -8.90 8.58 29.58
N GLY A 131 -8.74 9.50 30.54
CA GLY A 131 -9.50 9.52 31.79
C GLY A 131 -11.00 9.74 31.60
N ALA A 132 -11.40 10.46 30.56
CA ALA A 132 -12.81 10.65 30.21
C ALA A 132 -13.44 9.43 29.51
N LEU A 133 -12.64 8.61 28.83
CA LEU A 133 -13.12 7.47 28.03
C LEU A 133 -13.01 6.12 28.73
N LEU A 134 -12.01 5.96 29.59
CA LEU A 134 -11.60 4.68 30.16
C LEU A 134 -11.64 4.70 31.68
N ALA A 135 -12.25 3.68 32.28
CA ALA A 135 -12.18 3.48 33.72
C ALA A 135 -10.74 3.15 34.17
N ALA A 136 -10.45 3.26 35.47
CA ALA A 136 -9.08 3.04 35.98
C ALA A 136 -8.47 1.67 35.59
N PRO A 137 -9.17 0.50 35.75
CA PRO A 137 -8.61 -0.79 35.34
C PRO A 137 -8.37 -0.89 33.82
N GLU A 138 -9.15 -0.16 33.03
CA GLU A 138 -9.04 -0.13 31.57
C GLU A 138 -7.86 0.73 31.12
N ARG A 139 -7.53 1.78 31.88
CA ARG A 139 -6.30 2.56 31.67
C ARG A 139 -5.06 1.75 31.97
N ASP A 140 -5.09 0.87 32.97
CA ASP A 140 -3.97 -0.05 33.24
C ASP A 140 -3.76 -1.04 32.10
N PHE A 141 -4.85 -1.58 31.55
CA PHE A 141 -4.81 -2.40 30.34
C PHE A 141 -4.22 -1.62 29.15
N ALA A 142 -4.72 -0.41 28.89
CA ALA A 142 -4.29 0.44 27.79
C ALA A 142 -2.81 0.87 27.91
N ARG A 143 -2.33 1.11 29.13
CA ARG A 143 -0.93 1.43 29.43
C ARG A 143 -0.01 0.29 29.02
N ARG A 144 -0.31 -0.95 29.42
CA ARG A 144 0.52 -2.12 29.06
C ARG A 144 0.43 -2.47 27.58
N ARG A 145 -0.80 -2.51 27.04
CA ARG A 145 -1.05 -2.89 25.66
C ARG A 145 -0.47 -1.89 24.66
N TRP A 146 -0.66 -0.60 24.93
CA TRP A 146 -0.45 0.47 23.94
C TRP A 146 0.50 1.58 24.38
N GLY A 147 1.05 1.53 25.60
CA GLY A 147 1.91 2.60 26.11
C GLY A 147 1.14 3.88 26.45
N LEU A 148 -0.18 3.78 26.70
CA LEU A 148 -1.05 4.91 27.01
C LEU A 148 -0.99 5.28 28.50
N GLY A 149 0.17 5.71 28.97
CA GLY A 149 0.33 6.28 30.30
C GLY A 149 1.76 6.56 30.71
N GLY A 150 1.94 7.48 31.67
CA GLY A 150 3.24 7.92 32.16
C GLY A 150 3.49 9.35 31.70
N ASP A 151 4.72 9.68 31.35
CA ASP A 151 5.00 10.94 30.64
C ASP A 151 4.78 10.73 29.14
N ALA A 152 3.99 11.61 28.53
CA ALA A 152 3.72 11.53 27.10
C ALA A 152 5.00 11.84 26.29
N PRO A 153 5.38 10.99 25.32
CA PRO A 153 6.61 11.17 24.57
C PRO A 153 6.52 12.24 23.47
N LEU A 154 5.32 12.75 23.19
CA LEU A 154 5.05 13.75 22.14
C LEU A 154 4.21 14.88 22.72
N ASP A 155 4.40 16.09 22.20
CA ASP A 155 3.67 17.29 22.64
C ASP A 155 2.14 17.13 22.53
N GLY A 156 1.67 16.32 21.57
CA GLY A 156 0.25 16.02 21.36
C GLY A 156 -0.32 14.86 22.20
N GLY A 157 0.51 14.18 23.00
CA GLY A 157 0.12 13.05 23.85
C GLY A 157 0.75 11.72 23.45
N TYR A 158 0.09 10.62 23.80
CA TYR A 158 0.56 9.26 23.52
C TYR A 158 0.12 8.80 22.13
N LEU A 159 1.03 8.17 21.40
CA LEU A 159 0.72 7.35 20.24
C LEU A 159 0.61 5.89 20.68
N PRO A 160 -0.54 5.22 20.49
CA PRO A 160 -0.67 3.78 20.73
C PRO A 160 0.37 2.99 19.91
N LEU A 161 1.12 2.08 20.57
CA LEU A 161 2.04 1.13 19.95
C LEU A 161 1.63 -0.33 20.26
N ASP A 162 2.25 -1.34 19.66
CA ASP A 162 2.06 -2.74 20.06
C ASP A 162 3.18 -3.19 21.01
N LEU A 163 3.01 -2.96 22.31
CA LEU A 163 4.09 -3.18 23.29
C LEU A 163 4.07 -4.57 23.93
N GLU A 164 2.91 -5.00 24.41
CA GLU A 164 2.75 -6.28 25.11
C GLU A 164 1.47 -6.97 24.63
N SER A 165 1.55 -8.26 24.31
CA SER A 165 0.37 -9.04 23.94
C SER A 165 -0.55 -9.21 25.15
N ALA A 166 -1.85 -8.99 24.96
CA ALA A 166 -2.84 -9.08 26.03
C ALA A 166 -2.77 -10.41 26.79
N GLY A 167 -2.51 -11.53 26.09
CA GLY A 167 -2.40 -12.85 26.73
C GLY A 167 -1.23 -12.99 27.71
N VAL A 168 -0.17 -12.18 27.56
CA VAL A 168 1.00 -12.22 28.46
C VAL A 168 0.67 -11.58 29.81
N PHE A 169 -0.11 -10.51 29.80
CA PHE A 169 -0.39 -9.74 31.01
C PHE A 169 -1.79 -9.91 31.59
N ALA A 170 -2.72 -10.48 30.84
CA ALA A 170 -4.09 -10.74 31.28
C ALA A 170 -4.17 -11.46 32.64
N PRO A 171 -3.35 -12.49 32.93
CA PRO A 171 -3.41 -13.17 34.24
C PRO A 171 -3.09 -12.23 35.41
N ALA A 172 -2.17 -11.28 35.23
CA ALA A 172 -1.84 -10.28 36.26
C ALA A 172 -2.98 -9.29 36.52
N LEU A 173 -3.91 -9.16 35.57
CA LEU A 173 -5.14 -8.36 35.70
C LEU A 173 -6.35 -9.22 36.12
N GLY A 174 -6.16 -10.51 36.39
CA GLY A 174 -7.23 -11.44 36.74
C GLY A 174 -8.17 -11.76 35.58
N LEU A 175 -7.71 -11.63 34.33
CA LEU A 175 -8.49 -11.88 33.11
C LEU A 175 -8.05 -13.18 32.44
N SER A 176 -9.00 -13.91 31.87
CA SER A 176 -8.72 -14.96 30.88
C SER A 176 -8.24 -14.38 29.56
N ALA A 177 -7.71 -15.23 28.68
CA ALA A 177 -7.28 -14.80 27.34
C ALA A 177 -8.45 -14.27 26.51
N GLU A 178 -9.62 -14.91 26.62
CA GLU A 178 -10.86 -14.50 25.96
C GLU A 178 -11.35 -13.15 26.50
N GLU A 179 -11.40 -12.97 27.82
CA GLU A 179 -11.84 -11.72 28.44
C GLU A 179 -10.91 -10.55 28.07
N ALA A 180 -9.61 -10.80 28.01
CA ALA A 180 -8.62 -9.81 27.60
C ALA A 180 -8.75 -9.44 26.12
N ALA A 181 -8.99 -10.41 25.24
CA ALA A 181 -9.25 -10.16 23.82
C ALA A 181 -10.52 -9.34 23.61
N GLU A 182 -11.61 -9.67 24.31
CA GLU A 182 -12.85 -8.90 24.25
C GLU A 182 -12.67 -7.48 24.80
N LEU A 183 -11.95 -7.33 25.91
CA LEU A 183 -11.63 -6.04 26.50
C LEU A 183 -10.82 -5.18 25.52
N GLU A 184 -9.78 -5.74 24.90
CA GLU A 184 -8.99 -5.03 23.89
C GLU A 184 -9.87 -4.51 22.75
N GLN A 185 -10.78 -5.34 22.24
CA GLN A 185 -11.70 -4.95 21.17
C GLN A 185 -12.69 -3.88 21.61
N ARG A 186 -13.24 -3.96 22.83
CA ARG A 186 -14.10 -2.92 23.41
C ARG A 186 -13.37 -1.59 23.56
N LEU A 187 -12.11 -1.63 24.01
CA LEU A 187 -11.28 -0.44 24.18
C LEU A 187 -10.92 0.20 22.83
N LYS A 188 -10.51 -0.60 21.84
CA LYS A 188 -10.26 -0.12 20.46
C LYS A 188 -11.47 0.59 19.89
N ARG A 189 -12.68 0.04 20.04
CA ARG A 189 -13.92 0.69 19.58
C ARG A 189 -14.17 2.03 20.26
N ARG A 190 -14.07 2.10 21.59
CA ARG A 190 -14.25 3.35 22.35
C ARG A 190 -13.22 4.42 21.98
N LEU A 191 -11.95 4.04 21.84
CA LEU A 191 -10.90 4.96 21.37
C LEU A 191 -11.19 5.43 19.95
N LEU A 192 -11.59 4.53 19.04
CA LEU A 192 -11.94 4.92 17.67
C LEU A 192 -13.16 5.87 17.62
N GLU A 193 -14.15 5.66 18.48
CA GLU A 193 -15.31 6.55 18.62
C GLU A 193 -14.91 7.92 19.19
N GLY A 194 -14.11 7.94 20.26
CA GLY A 194 -13.57 9.16 20.86
C GLY A 194 -12.60 9.94 19.96
N ARG A 195 -12.08 9.31 18.91
CA ARG A 195 -11.27 9.96 17.87
C ARG A 195 -12.11 10.75 16.87
N ARG A 196 -13.37 10.37 16.61
CA ARG A 196 -14.20 10.95 15.53
C ARG A 196 -14.27 12.48 15.51
N PRO A 197 -14.39 13.20 16.64
CA PRO A 197 -14.41 14.67 16.64
C PRO A 197 -13.12 15.31 16.12
N ARG A 198 -12.00 14.58 16.15
CA ARG A 198 -10.66 15.00 15.70
C ARG A 198 -10.25 14.29 14.40
N ALA A 199 -11.22 13.89 13.58
CA ALA A 199 -10.95 13.20 12.33
C ALA A 199 -10.12 14.09 11.39
N HIS A 200 -9.16 13.47 10.70
CA HIS A 200 -8.30 14.18 9.77
C HIS A 200 -9.05 14.54 8.47
N PRO A 201 -8.81 15.74 7.91
CA PRO A 201 -9.23 16.08 6.56
C PRO A 201 -8.83 15.02 5.53
N ARG A 202 -9.70 14.82 4.55
CA ARG A 202 -9.56 13.84 3.47
C ARG A 202 -9.18 14.57 2.18
N ASP A 203 -8.13 14.13 1.46
CA ASP A 203 -7.92 14.58 0.08
C ASP A 203 -8.82 13.74 -0.85
N GLU A 204 -9.98 14.31 -1.19
CA GLU A 204 -11.01 13.67 -2.01
C GLU A 204 -10.59 13.32 -3.44
N LYS A 205 -9.38 13.69 -3.90
CA LYS A 205 -8.87 13.25 -5.20
C LYS A 205 -8.80 11.73 -5.24
N GLN A 206 -9.32 11.15 -6.30
CA GLN A 206 -9.24 9.73 -6.60
C GLN A 206 -8.26 9.57 -7.75
N LEU A 207 -7.05 9.08 -7.48
CA LEU A 207 -5.96 8.98 -8.45
C LEU A 207 -5.99 7.63 -9.17
N ALA A 208 -5.84 7.63 -10.50
CA ALA A 208 -5.89 6.42 -11.32
C ALA A 208 -4.83 5.39 -10.88
N ALA A 209 -3.57 5.83 -10.82
CA ALA A 209 -2.44 5.01 -10.38
C ALA A 209 -2.67 4.34 -9.00
N TRP A 210 -3.14 5.09 -7.99
CA TRP A 210 -3.26 4.56 -6.63
C TRP A 210 -4.48 3.66 -6.47
N ASN A 211 -5.58 4.00 -7.14
CA ASN A 211 -6.74 3.13 -7.21
C ASN A 211 -6.43 1.84 -7.97
N ALA A 212 -5.60 1.89 -9.01
CA ALA A 212 -5.14 0.70 -9.72
C ALA A 212 -4.28 -0.22 -8.82
N LEU A 213 -3.31 0.35 -8.09
CA LEU A 213 -2.56 -0.42 -7.08
C LEU A 213 -3.50 -1.05 -6.04
N HIS A 214 -4.53 -0.32 -5.60
CA HIS A 214 -5.52 -0.84 -4.67
C HIS A 214 -6.40 -1.93 -5.27
N LEU A 215 -6.76 -1.85 -6.55
CA LEU A 215 -7.47 -2.92 -7.25
C LEU A 215 -6.65 -4.22 -7.25
N SER A 216 -5.36 -4.16 -7.57
CA SER A 216 -4.48 -5.34 -7.44
C SER A 216 -4.41 -5.87 -6.00
N ALA A 217 -4.41 -4.99 -5.00
CA ALA A 217 -4.43 -5.39 -3.60
C ALA A 217 -5.74 -6.08 -3.19
N LEU A 218 -6.88 -5.58 -3.65
CA LEU A 218 -8.18 -6.21 -3.46
C LEU A 218 -8.29 -7.56 -4.19
N VAL A 219 -7.68 -7.70 -5.37
CA VAL A 219 -7.57 -8.99 -6.07
C VAL A 219 -6.77 -10.00 -5.23
N ALA A 220 -5.63 -9.59 -4.67
CA ALA A 220 -4.85 -10.44 -3.76
C ALA A 220 -5.66 -10.80 -2.51
N GLY A 221 -6.34 -9.83 -1.90
CA GLY A 221 -7.26 -10.06 -0.78
C GLY A 221 -8.39 -11.03 -1.12
N ALA A 222 -9.02 -10.90 -2.28
CA ALA A 222 -10.09 -11.80 -2.71
C ALA A 222 -9.63 -13.25 -2.88
N ARG A 223 -8.38 -13.47 -3.32
CA ARG A 223 -7.78 -14.82 -3.39
C ARG A 223 -7.51 -15.37 -1.99
N ALA A 224 -6.95 -14.56 -1.10
CA ALA A 224 -6.63 -14.97 0.26
C ALA A 224 -7.88 -15.20 1.11
N PHE A 225 -8.94 -14.42 0.90
CA PHE A 225 -10.17 -14.42 1.70
C PHE A 225 -11.42 -14.48 0.82
N PRO A 226 -11.78 -15.66 0.27
CA PRO A 226 -12.91 -15.80 -0.65
C PRO A 226 -14.27 -15.34 -0.09
N SER A 227 -14.46 -15.44 1.23
CA SER A 227 -15.70 -15.03 1.92
C SER A 227 -15.76 -13.53 2.25
N ALA A 228 -14.64 -12.80 2.12
CA ALA A 228 -14.58 -11.37 2.39
C ALA A 228 -15.13 -10.54 1.22
N PRO A 229 -15.55 -9.28 1.43
CA PRO A 229 -16.17 -8.47 0.38
C PRO A 229 -15.20 -8.02 -0.73
N TYR A 230 -13.91 -8.37 -0.65
CA TYR A 230 -12.85 -7.84 -1.52
C TYR A 230 -13.11 -8.07 -3.00
N ARG A 231 -13.65 -9.23 -3.41
CA ARG A 231 -13.99 -9.49 -4.82
C ARG A 231 -15.06 -8.53 -5.35
N THR A 232 -16.10 -8.30 -4.54
CA THR A 232 -17.21 -7.40 -4.88
C THR A 232 -16.74 -5.96 -4.93
N VAL A 233 -15.88 -5.54 -4.00
CA VAL A 233 -15.30 -4.20 -4.01
C VAL A 233 -14.35 -4.03 -5.21
N ALA A 234 -13.52 -5.03 -5.51
CA ALA A 234 -12.63 -5.01 -6.67
C ALA A 234 -13.41 -4.84 -7.98
N ALA A 235 -14.54 -5.54 -8.16
CA ALA A 235 -15.41 -5.37 -9.32
C ALA A 235 -15.89 -3.92 -9.47
N ARG A 236 -16.39 -3.32 -8.37
CA ARG A 236 -16.86 -1.93 -8.35
C ARG A 236 -15.74 -0.93 -8.65
N LEU A 237 -14.56 -1.15 -8.08
CA LEU A 237 -13.39 -0.31 -8.30
C LEU A 237 -12.89 -0.41 -9.74
N ARG A 238 -12.87 -1.61 -10.32
CA ARG A 238 -12.57 -1.81 -11.74
C ARG A 238 -13.54 -1.02 -12.61
N ASP A 239 -14.84 -1.12 -12.35
CA ASP A 239 -15.86 -0.43 -13.16
C ASP A 239 -15.72 1.09 -13.04
N TYR A 240 -15.43 1.58 -11.84
CA TYR A 240 -15.09 2.99 -11.60
C TYR A 240 -13.87 3.42 -12.41
N LEU A 241 -12.76 2.67 -12.36
CA LEU A 241 -11.52 3.02 -13.06
C LEU A 241 -11.72 3.12 -14.57
N VAL A 242 -12.42 2.14 -15.17
CA VAL A 242 -12.69 2.15 -16.61
C VAL A 242 -13.66 3.27 -16.99
N ARG A 243 -14.68 3.55 -16.16
CA ARG A 243 -15.69 4.57 -16.48
C ARG A 243 -15.19 6.00 -16.32
N GLU A 244 -14.44 6.28 -15.25
CA GLU A 244 -14.11 7.66 -14.86
C GLU A 244 -12.72 8.09 -15.31
N HIS A 245 -11.78 7.15 -15.45
CA HIS A 245 -10.41 7.49 -15.81
C HIS A 245 -10.08 7.24 -17.29
N TRP A 246 -10.87 6.46 -18.03
CA TRP A 246 -10.58 6.10 -19.42
C TRP A 246 -11.67 6.60 -20.37
N ASP A 247 -11.29 7.48 -21.31
CA ASP A 247 -12.23 8.05 -22.30
C ASP A 247 -12.33 7.24 -23.61
N GLY A 248 -11.62 6.11 -23.70
CA GLY A 248 -11.50 5.31 -24.93
C GLY A 248 -10.22 5.55 -25.71
N GLU A 249 -9.47 6.61 -25.44
CA GLU A 249 -8.19 6.94 -26.09
C GLU A 249 -7.08 7.32 -25.10
N ARG A 250 -7.43 8.03 -24.02
CA ARG A 250 -6.53 8.61 -23.03
C ARG A 250 -7.03 8.40 -21.60
N LEU A 251 -6.06 8.35 -20.68
CA LEU A 251 -6.34 8.33 -19.25
C LEU A 251 -6.35 9.74 -18.66
N HIS A 252 -7.24 9.95 -17.69
CA HIS A 252 -7.21 11.08 -16.78
C HIS A 252 -6.53 10.68 -15.48
N ARG A 253 -5.67 11.57 -14.96
CA ARG A 253 -4.86 11.27 -13.77
C ARG A 253 -5.71 11.12 -12.51
N ALA A 254 -6.67 12.03 -12.33
CA ALA A 254 -7.47 12.08 -11.12
C ALA A 254 -8.92 12.39 -11.44
N VAL A 255 -9.80 12.02 -10.52
CA VAL A 255 -11.17 12.52 -10.43
C VAL A 255 -11.31 13.20 -9.08
N SER A 256 -11.84 14.42 -9.07
CA SER A 256 -12.17 15.13 -7.84
C SER A 256 -13.53 15.79 -7.98
N ARG A 257 -14.42 15.55 -7.02
CA ARG A 257 -15.80 16.06 -7.02
C ARG A 257 -16.53 15.82 -8.35
N GLY A 258 -16.32 14.65 -8.94
CA GLY A 258 -16.95 14.22 -10.20
C GLY A 258 -16.36 14.83 -11.47
N ARG A 259 -15.20 15.51 -11.40
CA ARG A 259 -14.53 16.09 -12.57
C ARG A 259 -13.16 15.44 -12.76
N SER A 260 -12.86 15.06 -14.00
CA SER A 260 -11.54 14.59 -14.40
C SER A 260 -10.51 15.72 -14.35
N LEU A 261 -9.33 15.42 -13.82
CA LEU A 261 -8.25 16.38 -13.59
C LEU A 261 -6.92 15.82 -14.08
N GLY A 262 -6.14 16.69 -14.71
CA GLY A 262 -4.77 16.40 -15.12
C GLY A 262 -4.66 15.40 -16.29
N ARG A 263 -3.46 15.36 -16.87
CA ARG A 263 -3.08 14.35 -17.87
C ARG A 263 -2.42 13.18 -17.15
N ALA A 264 -2.80 11.95 -17.53
CA ALA A 264 -2.18 10.75 -17.01
C ALA A 264 -0.70 10.64 -17.41
N GLY A 265 0.10 10.12 -16.49
CA GLY A 265 1.50 9.77 -16.72
C GLY A 265 1.69 8.27 -16.95
N LEU A 266 2.96 7.85 -17.09
CA LEU A 266 3.33 6.44 -17.24
C LEU A 266 2.78 5.58 -16.09
N GLU A 267 2.80 6.09 -14.86
CA GLU A 267 2.28 5.38 -13.67
C GLU A 267 0.81 5.01 -13.77
N ASP A 268 -0.04 5.92 -14.25
CA ASP A 268 -1.47 5.70 -14.36
C ASP A 268 -1.77 4.59 -15.36
N TYR A 269 -1.09 4.60 -16.51
CA TYR A 269 -1.24 3.57 -17.52
C TYR A 269 -0.68 2.21 -17.09
N ALA A 270 0.55 2.19 -16.56
CA ALA A 270 1.23 0.95 -16.20
C ALA A 270 0.48 0.21 -15.08
N TYR A 271 0.09 0.93 -14.02
CA TYR A 271 -0.61 0.30 -12.91
C TYR A 271 -2.03 -0.08 -13.28
N LEU A 272 -2.77 0.73 -14.04
CA LEU A 272 -4.12 0.36 -14.46
C LEU A 272 -4.10 -0.84 -15.41
N ALA A 273 -3.16 -0.90 -16.35
CA ALA A 273 -2.99 -2.07 -17.20
C ALA A 273 -2.71 -3.33 -16.37
N ARG A 274 -1.81 -3.24 -15.38
CA ARG A 274 -1.52 -4.37 -14.47
C ARG A 274 -2.73 -4.78 -13.64
N ALA A 275 -3.46 -3.81 -13.08
CA ALA A 275 -4.60 -4.07 -12.23
C ALA A 275 -5.79 -4.70 -12.99
N LEU A 276 -6.03 -4.26 -14.23
CA LEU A 276 -7.01 -4.89 -15.12
C LEU A 276 -6.59 -6.31 -15.51
N TYR A 277 -5.31 -6.55 -15.73
CA TYR A 277 -4.80 -7.90 -15.95
C TYR A 277 -4.99 -8.79 -14.71
N ASP A 278 -4.62 -8.31 -13.52
CA ASP A 278 -4.84 -9.03 -12.26
C ASP A 278 -6.32 -9.37 -12.04
N TRP A 279 -7.20 -8.40 -12.29
CA TRP A 279 -8.64 -8.60 -12.22
C TRP A 279 -9.15 -9.58 -13.26
N ALA A 280 -8.66 -9.54 -14.51
CA ALA A 280 -9.03 -10.48 -15.55
C ALA A 280 -8.65 -11.92 -15.17
N GLU A 281 -7.47 -12.13 -14.60
CA GLU A 281 -7.02 -13.44 -14.14
C GLU A 281 -7.85 -13.97 -12.96
N LEU A 282 -8.36 -13.10 -12.09
CA LEU A 282 -9.27 -13.52 -11.01
C LEU A 282 -10.72 -13.74 -11.50
N SER A 283 -11.21 -12.90 -12.40
CA SER A 283 -12.62 -12.84 -12.79
C SER A 283 -12.96 -13.65 -14.03
N GLY A 284 -11.97 -14.01 -14.85
CA GLY A 284 -12.16 -14.63 -16.17
C GLY A 284 -12.63 -13.65 -17.27
N ARG A 285 -12.66 -12.34 -17.01
CA ARG A 285 -13.17 -11.35 -17.96
C ARG A 285 -12.16 -11.04 -19.07
N GLN A 286 -12.37 -11.65 -20.23
CA GLN A 286 -11.49 -11.45 -21.39
C GLN A 286 -11.43 -10.00 -21.87
N GLU A 287 -12.52 -9.24 -21.74
CA GLU A 287 -12.54 -7.81 -22.09
C GLU A 287 -11.54 -6.97 -21.27
N ASP A 288 -11.34 -7.33 -20.00
CA ASP A 288 -10.37 -6.68 -19.12
C ASP A 288 -8.93 -7.00 -19.52
N ARG A 289 -8.67 -8.24 -19.96
CA ARG A 289 -7.37 -8.64 -20.52
C ARG A 289 -7.06 -7.91 -21.82
N VAL A 290 -8.06 -7.71 -22.68
CA VAL A 290 -7.93 -6.93 -23.92
C VAL A 290 -7.66 -5.46 -23.60
N LEU A 291 -8.39 -4.87 -22.66
CA LEU A 291 -8.18 -3.48 -22.24
C LEU A 291 -6.80 -3.28 -21.60
N ALA A 292 -6.35 -4.20 -20.75
CA ALA A 292 -4.99 -4.19 -20.19
C ALA A 292 -3.92 -4.13 -21.28
N ARG A 293 -4.05 -4.97 -22.32
CA ARG A 293 -3.14 -4.94 -23.49
C ARG A 293 -3.19 -3.61 -24.23
N ARG A 294 -4.39 -3.05 -24.44
CA ARG A 294 -4.57 -1.75 -25.11
C ARG A 294 -3.91 -0.61 -24.33
N LEU A 295 -4.07 -0.58 -23.02
CA LEU A 295 -3.42 0.40 -22.15
C LEU A 295 -1.89 0.23 -22.15
N ALA A 296 -1.39 -1.00 -22.11
CA ALA A 296 0.05 -1.26 -22.21
C ALA A 296 0.63 -0.78 -23.55
N GLN A 297 -0.03 -1.07 -24.67
CA GLN A 297 0.36 -0.56 -26.00
C GLN A 297 0.38 0.97 -26.04
N ARG A 298 -0.64 1.61 -25.48
CA ARG A 298 -0.70 3.08 -25.39
C ARG A 298 0.43 3.63 -24.52
N ALA A 299 0.74 2.97 -23.40
CA ALA A 299 1.84 3.35 -22.52
C ALA A 299 3.19 3.29 -23.23
N TRP A 300 3.49 2.20 -23.95
CA TRP A 300 4.72 2.09 -24.75
C TRP A 300 4.83 3.21 -25.77
N ALA A 301 3.76 3.46 -26.53
CA ALA A 301 3.75 4.50 -27.56
C ALA A 301 3.93 5.92 -26.99
N LEU A 302 3.38 6.19 -25.80
CA LEU A 302 3.46 7.51 -25.18
C LEU A 302 4.77 7.72 -24.43
N PHE A 303 5.31 6.71 -23.74
CA PHE A 303 6.29 6.94 -22.68
C PHE A 303 7.67 6.32 -22.95
N PHE A 304 7.83 5.48 -23.97
CA PHE A 304 9.12 4.86 -24.27
C PHE A 304 9.57 5.13 -25.70
N ASP A 305 10.85 5.46 -25.86
CA ASP A 305 11.50 5.55 -27.16
C ASP A 305 12.99 5.19 -26.99
N ALA A 306 13.36 4.00 -27.44
CA ALA A 306 14.73 3.50 -27.35
C ALA A 306 15.73 4.35 -28.14
N ARG A 307 15.31 5.00 -29.24
CA ARG A 307 16.21 5.85 -30.05
C ARG A 307 16.47 7.19 -29.39
N ALA A 308 15.56 7.64 -28.54
CA ALA A 308 15.65 8.90 -27.81
C ALA A 308 16.12 8.74 -26.35
N GLY A 309 16.64 7.56 -25.97
CA GLY A 309 17.22 7.34 -24.64
C GLY A 309 16.27 6.74 -23.59
N GLY A 310 15.11 6.21 -23.97
CA GLY A 310 14.27 5.37 -23.11
C GLY A 310 12.99 6.03 -22.63
N TRP A 311 12.77 6.07 -21.32
CA TRP A 311 11.52 6.40 -20.64
C TRP A 311 11.32 7.89 -20.39
N ARG A 312 10.05 8.33 -20.40
CA ARG A 312 9.58 9.59 -19.81
C ARG A 312 8.35 9.32 -18.96
N GLU A 313 8.19 10.06 -17.87
CA GLU A 313 7.07 9.85 -16.93
C GLU A 313 5.78 10.57 -17.36
N ALA A 314 5.90 11.67 -18.13
CA ALA A 314 4.77 12.45 -18.63
C ALA A 314 4.91 12.72 -20.14
N GLU A 315 3.78 12.87 -20.83
CA GLU A 315 3.77 13.19 -22.28
C GLU A 315 4.46 14.53 -22.57
N ARG A 316 4.29 15.49 -21.65
CA ARG A 316 4.93 16.80 -21.67
C ARG A 316 5.71 16.97 -20.36
N PRO A 317 7.04 17.07 -20.40
CA PRO A 317 7.82 17.29 -19.19
C PRO A 317 7.47 18.66 -18.59
N LEU A 318 7.45 18.74 -17.25
CA LEU A 318 7.21 20.00 -16.53
C LEU A 318 8.38 20.97 -16.71
N VAL A 319 9.60 20.43 -16.86
CA VAL A 319 10.82 21.20 -17.10
C VAL A 319 11.26 20.97 -18.55
N PRO A 320 11.29 22.02 -19.40
CA PRO A 320 11.84 21.91 -20.75
C PRO A 320 13.27 21.37 -20.72
N GLY A 321 13.58 20.40 -21.58
CA GLY A 321 14.91 19.78 -21.65
C GLY A 321 15.14 18.63 -20.67
N MET A 322 14.17 18.28 -19.81
CA MET A 322 14.23 17.02 -19.05
C MET A 322 14.19 15.85 -20.05
N GLY A 323 15.33 15.17 -20.17
CA GLY A 323 15.54 14.07 -21.11
C GLY A 323 14.84 12.78 -20.71
N ARG A 324 14.93 11.78 -21.59
CA ARG A 324 14.51 10.42 -21.29
C ARG A 324 15.56 9.71 -20.44
N GLN A 325 15.11 8.72 -19.67
CA GLN A 325 15.97 7.91 -18.80
C GLN A 325 15.98 6.45 -19.29
N GLY A 326 17.14 5.81 -19.30
CA GLY A 326 17.26 4.40 -19.74
C GLY A 326 16.45 3.45 -18.86
N VAL A 327 16.37 3.75 -17.56
CA VAL A 327 15.60 3.04 -16.54
C VAL A 327 14.98 4.04 -15.57
N LEU A 328 13.85 3.70 -14.96
CA LEU A 328 13.22 4.50 -13.91
C LEU A 328 13.32 3.75 -12.58
N ARG A 329 13.83 4.42 -11.54
CA ARG A 329 13.99 3.84 -10.20
C ARG A 329 12.65 3.56 -9.52
N ASP A 330 12.69 2.65 -8.56
CA ASP A 330 11.64 2.56 -7.55
C ASP A 330 11.64 3.82 -6.69
N ALA A 331 10.45 4.16 -6.20
CA ALA A 331 10.24 5.25 -5.26
C ALA A 331 9.43 4.69 -4.07
N PRO A 332 8.52 5.43 -3.42
CA PRO A 332 7.55 4.80 -2.51
C PRO A 332 6.66 3.74 -3.19
N MET A 333 6.56 3.78 -4.52
CA MET A 333 5.83 2.83 -5.38
C MET A 333 6.83 2.07 -6.28
N PRO A 334 6.45 0.88 -6.79
CA PRO A 334 7.28 0.15 -7.76
C PRO A 334 7.48 1.00 -9.02
N SER A 335 8.59 0.82 -9.74
CA SER A 335 8.83 1.55 -10.98
C SER A 335 7.72 1.26 -12.00
N PRO A 336 7.01 2.27 -12.54
CA PRO A 336 5.95 2.04 -13.49
C PRO A 336 6.49 1.50 -14.82
N ALA A 337 7.75 1.79 -15.16
CA ALA A 337 8.45 1.15 -16.27
C ALA A 337 8.62 -0.35 -16.02
N ALA A 338 9.09 -0.76 -14.84
CA ALA A 338 9.25 -2.17 -14.49
C ALA A 338 7.91 -2.92 -14.53
N VAL A 339 6.85 -2.34 -13.95
CA VAL A 339 5.50 -2.93 -13.98
C VAL A 339 5.01 -3.13 -15.42
N LEU A 340 5.20 -2.13 -16.29
CA LEU A 340 4.82 -2.22 -17.70
C LEU A 340 5.64 -3.28 -18.45
N ILE A 341 6.96 -3.34 -18.24
CA ILE A 341 7.85 -4.34 -18.82
C ILE A 341 7.40 -5.74 -18.41
N GLY A 342 7.25 -5.99 -17.10
CA GLY A 342 6.83 -7.28 -16.57
C GLY A 342 5.50 -7.73 -17.19
N LEU A 343 4.47 -6.88 -17.12
CA LEU A 343 3.16 -7.15 -17.74
C LEU A 343 3.28 -7.43 -19.25
N SER A 344 4.12 -6.69 -19.96
CA SER A 344 4.30 -6.82 -21.40
C SER A 344 4.92 -8.16 -21.79
N ARG A 345 5.82 -8.71 -20.95
CA ARG A 345 6.33 -10.09 -21.12
C ARG A 345 5.22 -11.11 -20.92
N GLU A 346 4.36 -10.93 -19.91
CA GLU A 346 3.22 -11.85 -19.68
C GLU A 346 2.18 -11.82 -20.83
N LEU A 347 1.91 -10.63 -21.37
CA LEU A 347 0.96 -10.45 -22.46
C LEU A 347 1.47 -10.96 -23.81
N GLY A 348 2.79 -11.14 -23.94
CA GLY A 348 3.47 -11.71 -25.11
C GLY A 348 3.42 -10.85 -26.38
N GLY A 349 3.83 -11.46 -27.50
CA GLY A 349 3.78 -10.83 -28.83
C GLY A 349 4.73 -9.65 -28.97
N GLU A 350 4.27 -8.59 -29.65
CA GLU A 350 5.08 -7.38 -29.88
C GLU A 350 5.44 -6.66 -28.57
N LEU A 351 4.56 -6.73 -27.57
CA LEU A 351 4.78 -6.12 -26.25
C LEU A 351 6.00 -6.71 -25.54
N ALA A 352 6.20 -8.03 -25.62
CA ALA A 352 7.40 -8.68 -25.07
C ALA A 352 8.68 -8.14 -25.72
N ARG A 353 8.67 -7.87 -27.04
CA ARG A 353 9.83 -7.27 -27.74
C ARG A 353 10.12 -5.83 -27.31
N TYR A 354 9.10 -5.05 -26.94
CA TYR A 354 9.32 -3.74 -26.33
C TYR A 354 9.94 -3.87 -24.94
N ALA A 355 9.43 -4.80 -24.14
CA ALA A 355 9.95 -5.10 -22.80
C ALA A 355 11.43 -5.51 -22.85
N ASP A 356 11.81 -6.47 -23.70
CA ASP A 356 13.19 -6.95 -23.79
C ASP A 356 14.17 -5.84 -24.20
N ARG A 357 13.75 -4.97 -25.13
CA ARG A 357 14.56 -3.80 -25.54
C ARG A 357 14.74 -2.79 -24.41
N ALA A 358 13.68 -2.52 -23.64
CA ALA A 358 13.76 -1.60 -22.52
C ALA A 358 14.60 -2.15 -21.37
N LEU A 359 14.51 -3.45 -21.11
CA LEU A 359 15.37 -4.14 -20.13
C LEU A 359 16.83 -4.04 -20.52
N ALA A 360 17.18 -4.35 -21.78
CA ALA A 360 18.54 -4.25 -22.27
C ALA A 360 19.12 -2.84 -22.14
N LEU A 361 18.30 -1.80 -22.37
CA LEU A 361 18.70 -0.40 -22.24
C LEU A 361 19.08 -0.03 -20.78
N GLY A 362 18.34 -0.55 -19.80
CA GLY A 362 18.51 -0.23 -18.38
C GLY A 362 19.40 -1.20 -17.59
N GLN A 363 19.74 -2.35 -18.16
CA GLN A 363 20.29 -3.49 -17.41
C GLN A 363 21.56 -3.15 -16.61
N ALA A 364 22.52 -2.45 -17.23
CA ALA A 364 23.77 -2.11 -16.56
C ALA A 364 23.54 -1.26 -15.30
N GLU A 365 22.60 -0.31 -15.36
CA GLU A 365 22.27 0.55 -14.23
C GLU A 365 21.55 -0.23 -13.13
N VAL A 366 20.58 -1.08 -13.50
CA VAL A 366 19.87 -1.96 -12.55
C VAL A 366 20.84 -2.86 -11.79
N LEU A 367 21.79 -3.50 -12.50
CA LEU A 367 22.78 -4.39 -11.88
C LEU A 367 23.78 -3.64 -10.98
N SER A 368 24.08 -2.37 -11.28
CA SER A 368 24.97 -1.56 -10.46
C SER A 368 24.34 -1.11 -9.14
N GLN A 369 23.01 -1.00 -9.08
CA GLN A 369 22.26 -0.45 -7.94
C GLN A 369 20.91 -1.16 -7.71
N PRO A 370 20.89 -2.50 -7.53
CA PRO A 370 19.66 -3.29 -7.56
C PRO A 370 18.65 -2.90 -6.47
N LEU A 371 19.09 -2.32 -5.36
CA LEU A 371 18.21 -1.84 -4.29
C LEU A 371 17.29 -0.69 -4.74
N TRP A 372 17.79 0.22 -5.59
CA TRP A 372 17.02 1.35 -6.11
C TRP A 372 16.16 0.97 -7.32
N TYR A 373 16.40 -0.21 -7.89
CA TYR A 373 15.74 -0.75 -9.07
C TYR A 373 15.17 -2.14 -8.81
N ALA A 374 14.75 -2.43 -7.59
CA ALA A 374 14.25 -3.73 -7.15
C ALA A 374 13.15 -4.27 -8.06
N SER A 375 12.16 -3.47 -8.47
CA SER A 375 11.12 -3.96 -9.39
C SER A 375 11.66 -4.30 -10.78
N HIS A 376 12.73 -3.66 -11.25
CA HIS A 376 13.41 -4.08 -12.49
C HIS A 376 14.23 -5.35 -12.28
N ALA A 377 14.94 -5.46 -11.16
CA ALA A 377 15.72 -6.64 -10.80
C ALA A 377 14.81 -7.89 -10.74
N GLU A 378 13.61 -7.76 -10.18
CA GLU A 378 12.60 -8.82 -10.20
C GLU A 378 12.24 -9.27 -11.63
N VAL A 379 12.01 -8.34 -12.54
CA VAL A 379 11.66 -8.66 -13.93
C VAL A 379 12.83 -9.35 -14.65
N LEU A 380 14.07 -9.01 -14.31
CA LEU A 380 15.26 -9.68 -14.82
C LEU A 380 15.34 -11.12 -14.28
N LEU A 381 15.16 -11.32 -12.97
CA LEU A 381 15.21 -12.63 -12.32
C LEU A 381 14.06 -13.55 -12.77
N GLY A 382 12.87 -13.00 -12.97
CA GLY A 382 11.70 -13.72 -13.48
C GLY A 382 11.81 -14.13 -14.95
N ALA A 383 12.89 -13.78 -15.66
CA ALA A 383 13.18 -14.35 -16.97
C ALA A 383 13.52 -15.84 -16.91
N ASP A 384 14.03 -16.31 -15.76
CA ASP A 384 14.67 -17.62 -15.63
C ASP A 384 14.01 -18.55 -14.60
N ALA A 385 12.96 -18.11 -13.90
CA ALA A 385 12.26 -18.91 -12.87
C ALA A 385 10.90 -19.47 -13.37
N PRO A 386 10.58 -20.77 -13.15
CA PRO A 386 9.24 -21.29 -13.37
C PRO A 386 8.25 -20.68 -12.36
N ARG A 387 7.06 -20.29 -12.85
CA ARG A 387 6.00 -19.64 -12.07
C ARG A 387 5.30 -20.56 -11.09
#